data_AF-A0A7X8RWA9-F1
#
_entry.id   AF-A0A7X8RWA9-F1
#
_cell.length_a   1.000
_cell.length_b   1.000
_cell.length_c   1.000
_cell.angle_alpha   90.00
_cell.angle_beta   90.00
_cell.angle_gamma   90.00
#
_symmetry.space_group_name_H-M   'P 1'
#
loop_
_entity.id
_entity.type
_entity.pdbx_description
1 polymer ?
#
loop_
_entity_poly.entity_id
_entity_poly.type
_entity_poly.pdbx_seq_one_letter_code
_entity_poly.pdbx_strand_id
1 'polypeptide(L)'
;MSKLPSEPAETLDISRRIALAYAPAKARPAWLALFMLEQKLAETARPGREPLMIQLRLSWWRDRLKESGAAWPVSEPALASLMAWNGQHGRLVGLVDSWEARALGEDQEDEFAQALTNAYLALAEVLAVRDTGAIEAHARHLAGRETLGGRRGALPRAMRPLAVLSAMRDSGGNLGKGRRLVEFLRVVRAGTLGF
;
A
#
# COMPACT_ATOMS: atom_id res chain seq x y z
N MET A 1 24.38 8.68 -23.27
CA MET A 1 23.75 9.00 -21.98
C MET A 1 22.94 7.80 -21.53
N SER A 2 23.58 6.83 -20.85
CA SER A 2 22.84 5.73 -20.21
C SER A 2 21.92 6.34 -19.17
N LYS A 3 20.61 6.12 -19.30
CA LYS A 3 19.71 6.27 -18.16
C LYS A 3 20.26 5.32 -17.10
N LEU A 4 20.76 5.87 -15.99
CA LEU A 4 20.92 5.10 -14.76
C LEU A 4 19.61 4.31 -14.57
N PRO A 5 19.67 3.03 -14.17
CA PRO A 5 18.44 2.31 -13.85
C PRO A 5 17.68 3.16 -12.84
N SER A 6 16.47 3.61 -13.20
CA SER A 6 15.63 4.40 -12.29
C SER A 6 15.53 3.64 -10.99
N GLU A 7 15.90 4.30 -9.89
CA GLU A 7 15.78 3.72 -8.56
C GLU A 7 14.36 3.13 -8.41
N PRO A 8 14.18 1.92 -7.87
CA PRO A 8 12.87 1.25 -7.82
C PRO A 8 11.77 2.15 -7.21
N ALA A 9 12.14 3.02 -6.28
CA ALA A 9 11.25 4.00 -5.66
C ALA A 9 10.75 5.11 -6.61
N GLU A 10 11.45 5.43 -7.70
CA GLU A 10 11.04 6.44 -8.68
C GLU A 10 9.86 5.98 -9.54
N THR A 11 9.70 4.66 -9.70
CA THR A 11 8.59 4.05 -10.46
C THR A 11 7.26 4.07 -9.72
N LEU A 12 7.29 4.36 -8.41
CA LEU A 12 6.11 4.45 -7.57
C LEU A 12 5.28 5.70 -7.88
N ASP A 13 3.95 5.58 -7.73
CA ASP A 13 3.08 6.75 -7.76
C ASP A 13 3.46 7.79 -6.68
N ILE A 14 3.09 9.05 -6.90
CA ILE A 14 3.48 10.16 -6.02
C ILE A 14 3.04 9.94 -4.56
N SER A 15 1.88 9.33 -4.32
CA SER A 15 1.38 9.09 -2.97
C SER A 15 2.22 8.05 -2.26
N ARG A 16 2.55 6.95 -2.93
CA ARG A 16 3.46 5.93 -2.40
C ARG A 16 4.88 6.45 -2.19
N ARG A 17 5.39 7.32 -3.06
CA ARG A 17 6.69 7.99 -2.88
C ARG A 17 6.73 8.87 -1.64
N ILE A 18 5.70 9.69 -1.45
CA ILE A 18 5.55 10.53 -0.25
C ILE A 18 5.46 9.65 0.98
N ALA A 19 4.57 8.65 1.00
CA ALA A 19 4.43 7.74 2.13
C ALA A 19 5.75 7.02 2.47
N LEU A 20 6.48 6.52 1.47
CA LEU A 20 7.76 5.84 1.65
C LEU A 20 8.83 6.76 2.26
N ALA A 21 8.79 8.08 2.02
CA ALA A 21 9.70 9.04 2.63
C ALA A 21 9.56 9.12 4.17
N TYR A 22 8.41 8.73 4.73
CA TYR A 22 8.19 8.66 6.18
C TYR A 22 8.59 7.31 6.80
N ALA A 23 9.00 6.33 5.98
CA ALA A 23 9.51 5.06 6.48
C ALA A 23 10.94 5.25 7.06
N PRO A 24 11.23 4.76 8.27
CA PRO A 24 12.60 4.74 8.78
C PRO A 24 13.48 3.84 7.91
N ALA A 25 14.79 4.12 7.86
CA ALA A 25 15.74 3.42 6.98
C ALA A 25 15.65 1.89 7.07
N LYS A 26 15.47 1.33 8.28
CA LYS A 26 15.33 -0.13 8.49
C LYS A 26 14.03 -0.72 7.95
N ALA A 27 12.94 0.06 7.89
CA ALA A 27 11.64 -0.41 7.40
C ALA A 27 11.42 -0.11 5.91
N ARG A 28 12.16 0.85 5.37
CA ARG A 28 12.01 1.34 3.99
C ARG A 28 12.08 0.22 2.92
N PRO A 29 12.99 -0.77 3.00
CA PRO A 29 13.02 -1.84 1.99
C PRO A 29 11.75 -2.70 1.95
N ALA A 30 11.22 -3.10 3.12
CA ALA A 30 10.00 -3.91 3.19
C ALA A 30 8.76 -3.13 2.70
N TRP A 31 8.68 -1.85 3.03
CA TRP A 31 7.65 -0.93 2.51
C TRP A 31 7.71 -0.75 1.00
N LEU A 32 8.91 -0.50 0.47
CA LEU A 32 9.14 -0.37 -0.97
C LEU A 32 8.69 -1.63 -1.71
N ALA A 33 9.05 -2.81 -1.21
CA ALA A 33 8.67 -4.08 -1.80
C ALA A 33 7.14 -4.27 -1.87
N LEU A 34 6.43 -3.96 -0.79
CA LEU A 34 4.97 -4.04 -0.76
C LEU A 34 4.33 -3.10 -1.79
N PHE A 35 4.79 -1.85 -1.82
CA PHE A 35 4.30 -0.84 -2.76
C PHE A 35 4.53 -1.21 -4.22
N MET A 36 5.69 -1.77 -4.53
CA MET A 36 5.98 -2.24 -5.89
C MET A 36 5.07 -3.42 -6.26
N LEU A 37 4.84 -4.36 -5.35
CA LEU A 37 3.92 -5.48 -5.60
C LEU A 37 2.49 -4.96 -5.82
N GLU A 38 1.95 -4.14 -4.91
CA GLU A 38 0.61 -3.57 -5.05
C GLU A 38 0.42 -2.86 -6.39
N GLN A 39 1.40 -2.04 -6.80
CA GLN A 39 1.37 -1.35 -8.09
C GLN A 39 1.36 -2.34 -9.25
N LYS A 40 2.19 -3.40 -9.20
CA LYS A 40 2.23 -4.42 -10.25
C LYS A 40 0.94 -5.23 -10.35
N LEU A 41 0.32 -5.55 -9.22
CA LEU A 41 -0.98 -6.23 -9.20
C LEU A 41 -2.07 -5.33 -9.78
N ALA A 42 -2.11 -4.06 -9.38
CA ALA A 42 -3.04 -3.07 -9.94
C ALA A 42 -2.85 -2.85 -11.46
N GLU A 43 -1.60 -2.77 -11.93
CA GLU A 43 -1.25 -2.69 -13.36
C GLU A 43 -1.68 -3.96 -14.12
N THR A 44 -1.58 -5.12 -13.47
CA THR A 44 -1.94 -6.42 -14.06
C THR A 44 -3.46 -6.57 -14.19
N ALA A 45 -4.19 -6.23 -13.11
CA ALA A 45 -5.64 -6.29 -12.96
C ALA A 45 -6.38 -5.09 -13.59
N ARG A 46 -5.72 -4.31 -14.44
CA ARG A 46 -6.31 -3.10 -15.03
C ARG A 46 -7.53 -3.44 -15.91
N PRO A 47 -8.66 -2.73 -15.77
CA PRO A 47 -9.82 -2.91 -16.64
C PRO A 47 -9.49 -2.73 -18.12
N GLY A 48 -10.18 -3.48 -18.99
CA GLY A 48 -10.00 -3.43 -20.44
C GLY A 48 -8.97 -4.43 -21.01
N ARG A 49 -8.38 -5.28 -20.18
CA ARG A 49 -7.63 -6.46 -20.63
C ARG A 49 -8.56 -7.67 -20.74
N GLU A 50 -8.19 -8.62 -21.59
CA GLU A 50 -8.90 -9.91 -21.70
C GLU A 50 -8.83 -10.65 -20.35
N PRO A 51 -9.96 -11.12 -19.79
CA PRO A 51 -10.00 -11.79 -18.48
C PRO A 51 -9.00 -12.94 -18.34
N LEU A 52 -8.87 -13.77 -19.38
CA LEU A 52 -7.93 -14.89 -19.40
C LEU A 52 -6.47 -14.45 -19.26
N MET A 53 -6.11 -13.31 -19.86
CA MET A 53 -4.75 -12.76 -19.76
C MET A 53 -4.46 -12.20 -18.36
N ILE A 54 -5.47 -11.66 -17.68
CA ILE A 54 -5.36 -11.23 -16.28
C ILE A 54 -5.10 -12.45 -15.39
N GLN A 55 -5.91 -13.50 -15.52
CA GLN A 55 -5.78 -14.74 -14.74
C GLN A 55 -4.41 -15.39 -14.94
N LEU A 56 -3.95 -15.53 -16.19
CA LEU A 56 -2.64 -16.12 -16.47
C LEU A 56 -1.50 -15.33 -15.81
N ARG A 57 -1.55 -14.00 -15.89
CA ARG A 57 -0.54 -13.11 -15.28
C ARG A 57 -0.60 -13.15 -13.75
N LEU A 58 -1.78 -13.14 -13.14
CA LEU A 58 -1.93 -13.18 -11.69
C LEU A 58 -1.60 -14.58 -11.13
N SER A 59 -1.89 -15.66 -11.86
CA SER A 59 -1.41 -17.00 -11.52
C SER A 59 0.11 -17.06 -11.47
N TRP A 60 0.78 -16.46 -12.45
CA TRP A 60 2.24 -16.39 -12.42
C TRP A 60 2.75 -15.65 -11.17
N TRP A 61 2.12 -14.53 -10.78
CA TRP A 61 2.48 -13.83 -9.53
C TRP A 61 2.25 -14.70 -8.29
N ARG A 62 1.12 -15.38 -8.22
CA ARG A 62 0.78 -16.31 -7.13
C ARG A 62 1.81 -17.42 -6.99
N ASP A 63 2.21 -18.03 -8.11
CA ASP A 63 3.20 -19.10 -8.12
C ASP A 63 4.56 -18.59 -7.64
N ARG A 64 5.00 -17.41 -8.11
CA ARG A 64 6.26 -16.81 -7.65
C ARG A 64 6.23 -16.49 -6.16
N LEU A 65 5.13 -15.99 -5.61
CA LEU A 65 5.03 -15.72 -4.17
C LEU A 65 5.03 -17.00 -3.31
N LYS A 66 4.67 -18.16 -3.87
CA LYS A 66 4.75 -19.46 -3.19
C LYS A 66 6.14 -20.09 -3.27
N GLU A 67 6.94 -19.71 -4.25
CA GLU A 67 8.32 -20.16 -4.40
C GLU A 67 9.26 -19.46 -3.41
N SER A 68 10.41 -20.10 -3.16
CA SER A 68 11.53 -19.44 -2.48
C SER A 68 12.11 -18.33 -3.36
N GLY A 69 12.51 -17.21 -2.75
CA GLY A 69 13.09 -16.08 -3.47
C GLY A 69 14.34 -16.41 -4.29
N ALA A 70 15.04 -17.50 -3.94
CA ALA A 70 16.19 -18.01 -4.69
C ALA A 70 15.83 -18.53 -6.10
N ALA A 71 14.56 -18.86 -6.36
CA ALA A 71 14.08 -19.35 -7.66
C ALA A 71 13.55 -18.24 -8.58
N TRP A 72 13.55 -16.98 -8.15
CA TRP A 72 12.94 -15.89 -8.89
C TRP A 72 13.78 -15.42 -10.09
N PRO A 73 13.12 -14.97 -11.18
CA PRO A 73 13.81 -14.36 -12.29
C PRO A 73 14.47 -13.05 -11.86
N VAL A 74 15.74 -12.88 -12.24
CA VAL A 74 16.57 -11.69 -11.91
C VAL A 74 16.01 -10.41 -12.54
N SER A 75 15.22 -10.52 -13.61
CA SER A 75 14.69 -9.39 -14.38
C SER A 75 13.47 -8.70 -13.78
N GLU A 76 12.86 -9.23 -12.70
CA GLU A 76 11.64 -8.66 -12.11
C GLU A 76 11.96 -7.83 -10.84
N PRO A 77 11.96 -6.48 -10.91
CA PRO A 77 12.38 -5.63 -9.81
C PRO A 77 11.50 -5.70 -8.56
N ALA A 78 10.19 -5.98 -8.74
CA ALA A 78 9.28 -6.15 -7.62
C ALA A 78 9.60 -7.42 -6.81
N LEU A 79 9.91 -8.54 -7.49
CA LEU A 79 10.37 -9.77 -6.83
C LEU A 79 11.74 -9.54 -6.17
N ALA A 80 12.68 -8.87 -6.85
CA ALA A 80 13.98 -8.54 -6.25
C ALA A 80 13.83 -7.74 -4.94
N SER A 81 12.90 -6.78 -4.90
CA SER A 81 12.62 -5.99 -3.70
C SER A 81 12.00 -6.82 -2.56
N LEU A 82 11.20 -7.83 -2.90
CA LEU A 82 10.56 -8.73 -1.93
C LEU A 82 11.55 -9.59 -1.13
N MET A 83 12.83 -9.65 -1.51
CA MET A 83 13.87 -10.25 -0.66
C MET A 83 13.94 -9.60 0.74
N ALA A 84 13.55 -8.33 0.86
CA ALA A 84 13.45 -7.62 2.14
C ALA A 84 12.39 -8.19 3.11
N TRP A 85 11.50 -9.07 2.64
CA TRP A 85 10.48 -9.75 3.45
C TRP A 85 10.99 -11.02 4.13
N ASN A 86 12.26 -11.39 3.97
CA ASN A 86 12.92 -12.48 4.69
C ASN A 86 12.15 -13.81 4.66
N GLY A 87 11.59 -14.18 3.50
CA GLY A 87 10.84 -15.42 3.29
C GLY A 87 9.36 -15.36 3.69
N GLN A 88 8.87 -14.23 4.21
CA GLN A 88 7.46 -14.05 4.60
C GLN A 88 6.57 -13.55 3.45
N HIS A 89 7.11 -13.42 2.23
CA HIS A 89 6.40 -12.91 1.05
C HIS A 89 5.20 -13.77 0.62
N GLY A 90 5.18 -15.06 0.98
CA GLY A 90 4.02 -15.94 0.72
C GLY A 90 2.72 -15.48 1.39
N ARG A 91 2.81 -14.65 2.44
CA ARG A 91 1.64 -14.02 3.08
C ARG A 91 0.91 -13.02 2.18
N LEU A 92 1.53 -12.62 1.07
CA LEU A 92 0.96 -11.68 0.09
C LEU A 92 0.12 -12.38 -0.99
N VAL A 93 0.04 -13.72 -1.00
CA VAL A 93 -0.76 -14.48 -1.98
C VAL A 93 -2.23 -14.06 -1.94
N GLY A 94 -2.82 -13.89 -0.75
CA GLY A 94 -4.22 -13.45 -0.64
C GLY A 94 -4.48 -12.07 -1.24
N LEU A 95 -3.46 -11.20 -1.30
CA LEU A 95 -3.57 -9.93 -2.00
C LEU A 95 -3.69 -10.14 -3.51
N VAL A 96 -2.93 -11.07 -4.09
CA VAL A 96 -3.05 -11.45 -5.52
C VAL A 96 -4.45 -11.99 -5.82
N ASP A 97 -4.95 -12.90 -4.98
CA ASP A 97 -6.27 -13.50 -5.15
C ASP A 97 -7.37 -12.44 -5.12
N SER A 98 -7.29 -11.47 -4.19
CA SER A 98 -8.26 -10.38 -4.14
C SER A 98 -8.22 -9.44 -5.36
N TRP A 99 -7.04 -9.24 -5.97
CA TRP A 99 -6.92 -8.48 -7.22
C TRP A 99 -7.51 -9.22 -8.40
N GLU A 100 -7.37 -10.55 -8.45
CA GLU A 100 -7.97 -11.39 -9.48
C GLU A 100 -9.49 -11.37 -9.38
N ALA A 101 -10.05 -11.67 -8.21
CA ALA A 101 -11.49 -11.64 -7.97
C ALA A 101 -12.09 -10.29 -8.38
N ARG A 102 -11.44 -9.18 -8.00
CA ARG A 102 -11.91 -7.83 -8.34
C ARG A 102 -11.80 -7.51 -9.83
N ALA A 103 -10.80 -8.05 -10.54
CA ALA A 103 -10.67 -7.85 -11.98
C ALA A 103 -11.74 -8.63 -12.77
N LEU A 104 -12.20 -9.76 -12.23
CA LEU A 104 -13.23 -10.61 -12.82
C LEU A 104 -14.66 -10.22 -12.40
N GLY A 105 -14.80 -9.32 -11.42
CA GLY A 105 -16.11 -8.96 -10.85
C GLY A 105 -16.67 -10.06 -9.94
N GLU A 106 -15.79 -10.90 -9.41
CA GLU A 106 -16.10 -12.02 -8.51
C GLU A 106 -15.76 -11.68 -7.04
N ASP A 107 -15.28 -10.45 -6.77
CA ASP A 107 -14.91 -10.06 -5.41
C ASP A 107 -16.12 -10.01 -4.48
N GLN A 108 -16.02 -10.75 -3.37
CA GLN A 108 -17.01 -10.68 -2.31
C GLN A 108 -16.88 -9.35 -1.55
N GLU A 109 -17.94 -9.00 -0.84
CA GLU A 109 -17.88 -7.85 0.06
C GLU A 109 -16.73 -8.01 1.07
N ASP A 110 -15.98 -6.94 1.31
CA ASP A 110 -14.81 -6.87 2.20
C ASP A 110 -13.59 -7.73 1.82
N GLU A 111 -13.63 -8.61 0.82
CA GLU A 111 -12.52 -9.53 0.49
C GLU A 111 -11.20 -8.79 0.22
N PHE A 112 -11.24 -7.77 -0.63
CA PHE A 112 -10.09 -6.90 -0.88
C PHE A 112 -9.61 -6.17 0.39
N ALA A 113 -10.54 -5.71 1.23
CA ALA A 113 -10.18 -5.03 2.47
C ALA A 113 -9.49 -5.96 3.47
N GLN A 114 -9.96 -7.21 3.55
CA GLN A 114 -9.35 -8.25 4.37
C GLN A 114 -7.95 -8.62 3.86
N ALA A 115 -7.80 -8.85 2.55
CA ALA A 115 -6.51 -9.16 1.94
C ALA A 115 -5.49 -8.04 2.11
N LEU A 116 -5.91 -6.78 1.91
CA LEU A 116 -5.08 -5.61 2.13
C LEU A 116 -4.67 -5.47 3.61
N THR A 117 -5.61 -5.70 4.53
CA THR A 117 -5.35 -5.71 5.97
C THR A 117 -4.32 -6.78 6.34
N ASN A 118 -4.50 -8.00 5.86
CA ASN A 118 -3.56 -9.10 6.09
C ASN A 118 -2.17 -8.80 5.54
N ALA A 119 -2.06 -8.11 4.40
CA ALA A 119 -0.77 -7.68 3.84
C ALA A 119 -0.06 -6.66 4.76
N TYR A 120 -0.78 -5.67 5.31
CA TYR A 120 -0.20 -4.71 6.24
C TYR A 120 0.14 -5.31 7.61
N LEU A 121 -0.62 -6.30 8.09
CA LEU A 121 -0.29 -7.06 9.29
C LEU A 121 0.95 -7.95 9.07
N ALA A 122 1.06 -8.59 7.92
CA ALA A 122 2.27 -9.33 7.54
C ALA A 122 3.50 -8.42 7.46
N LEU A 123 3.35 -7.20 6.92
CA LEU A 123 4.41 -6.20 6.96
C LEU A 123 4.78 -5.79 8.39
N ALA A 124 3.80 -5.64 9.27
CA ALA A 124 4.04 -5.36 10.69
C ALA A 124 4.89 -6.46 11.35
N GLU A 125 4.59 -7.73 11.07
CA GLU A 125 5.37 -8.88 11.54
C GLU A 125 6.81 -8.87 10.98
N VAL A 126 6.99 -8.63 9.68
CA VAL A 126 8.32 -8.47 9.05
C VAL A 126 9.14 -7.35 9.74
N LEU A 127 8.46 -6.29 10.17
CA LEU A 127 9.05 -5.14 10.85
C LEU A 127 9.10 -5.29 12.39
N ALA A 128 8.74 -6.46 12.93
CA ALA A 128 8.67 -6.76 14.36
C ALA A 128 7.80 -5.78 15.18
N VAL A 129 6.70 -5.29 14.58
CA VAL A 129 5.71 -4.43 15.22
C VAL A 129 4.61 -5.30 15.83
N ARG A 130 4.35 -5.13 17.14
CA ARG A 130 3.40 -5.97 17.90
C ARG A 130 1.99 -5.39 18.00
N ASP A 131 1.86 -4.06 17.98
CA ASP A 131 0.54 -3.40 18.08
C ASP A 131 -0.12 -3.35 16.71
N THR A 132 -1.14 -4.19 16.52
CA THR A 132 -1.81 -4.42 15.24
C THR A 132 -3.16 -3.72 15.12
N GLY A 133 -3.79 -3.29 16.22
CA GLY A 133 -5.16 -2.75 16.19
C GLY A 133 -5.26 -1.45 15.38
N ALA A 134 -4.30 -0.54 15.56
CA ALA A 134 -4.22 0.67 14.75
C ALA A 134 -3.90 0.37 13.27
N ILE A 135 -3.07 -0.65 13.00
CA ILE A 135 -2.69 -1.06 11.64
C ILE A 135 -3.92 -1.55 10.88
N GLU A 136 -4.71 -2.43 11.50
CA GLU A 136 -5.96 -2.93 10.94
C GLU A 136 -6.94 -1.79 10.62
N ALA A 137 -7.16 -0.88 11.57
CA ALA A 137 -8.06 0.26 11.37
C ALA A 137 -7.62 1.14 10.18
N HIS A 138 -6.32 1.39 10.04
CA HIS A 138 -5.78 2.16 8.93
C HIS A 138 -5.85 1.41 7.59
N ALA A 139 -5.61 0.10 7.58
CA ALA A 139 -5.66 -0.71 6.36
C ALA A 139 -7.09 -0.84 5.81
N ARG A 140 -8.08 -1.12 6.68
CA ARG A 140 -9.50 -1.15 6.31
C ARG A 140 -9.97 0.19 5.73
N HIS A 141 -9.56 1.30 6.34
CA HIS A 141 -9.85 2.64 5.83
C HIS A 141 -9.25 2.87 4.43
N LEU A 142 -8.01 2.44 4.20
CA LEU A 142 -7.36 2.55 2.90
C LEU A 142 -8.11 1.75 1.82
N ALA A 143 -8.65 0.58 2.18
CA ALA A 143 -9.52 -0.23 1.34
C ALA A 143 -10.93 0.36 1.10
N GLY A 144 -11.24 1.51 1.73
CA GLY A 144 -12.54 2.17 1.60
C GLY A 144 -13.63 1.58 2.48
N ARG A 145 -13.27 0.76 3.47
CA ARG A 145 -14.22 0.27 4.48
C ARG A 145 -14.18 1.19 5.69
N GLU A 146 -15.35 1.68 6.09
CA GLU A 146 -15.46 2.50 7.29
C GLU A 146 -15.08 1.67 8.51
N THR A 147 -14.28 2.27 9.38
CA THR A 147 -14.09 1.75 10.74
C THR A 147 -15.25 2.30 11.57
N LEU A 148 -16.24 1.46 11.89
CA LEU A 148 -17.36 1.87 12.73
C LEU A 148 -16.82 2.37 14.08
N GLY A 149 -16.90 3.69 14.31
CA GLY A 149 -16.76 4.31 15.63
C GLY A 149 -15.36 4.63 16.18
N GLY A 150 -14.27 4.45 15.44
CA GLY A 150 -12.91 4.61 16.01
C GLY A 150 -12.06 5.69 15.35
N ARG A 151 -11.53 6.66 16.10
CA ARG A 151 -10.34 7.42 15.66
C ARG A 151 -9.24 6.39 15.35
N ARG A 152 -8.71 6.39 14.13
CA ARG A 152 -7.51 5.61 13.77
C ARG A 152 -6.40 5.94 14.77
N GLY A 153 -5.92 4.92 15.48
CA GLY A 153 -4.90 5.07 16.53
C GLY A 153 -3.55 5.54 15.98
N ALA A 154 -2.64 5.95 16.86
CA ALA A 154 -1.31 6.35 16.43
C ALA A 154 -0.49 5.13 15.98
N LEU A 155 0.16 5.22 14.81
CA LEU A 155 1.04 4.16 14.31
C LEU A 155 2.50 4.36 14.76
N PRO A 156 3.23 3.27 15.07
CA PRO A 156 4.65 3.33 15.37
C PRO A 156 5.45 3.84 14.16
N ARG A 157 6.69 4.31 14.40
CA ARG A 157 7.55 4.92 13.36
C ARG A 157 7.70 4.01 12.13
N ALA A 158 7.83 2.70 12.35
CA ALA A 158 7.96 1.70 11.29
C ALA A 158 6.72 1.59 10.38
N MET A 159 5.53 1.99 10.86
CA MET A 159 4.26 1.92 10.12
C MET A 159 3.72 3.30 9.70
N ARG A 160 4.48 4.39 9.89
CA ARG A 160 4.07 5.75 9.47
C ARG A 160 3.65 5.89 8.01
N PRO A 161 4.23 5.18 7.01
CA PRO A 161 3.75 5.26 5.63
C PRO A 161 2.25 4.96 5.50
N LEU A 162 1.74 4.00 6.28
CA LEU A 162 0.31 3.66 6.30
C LEU A 162 -0.56 4.83 6.79
N ALA A 163 -0.12 5.53 7.84
CA ALA A 163 -0.81 6.72 8.35
C ALA A 163 -0.84 7.84 7.30
N VAL A 164 0.25 8.01 6.54
CA VAL A 164 0.34 9.01 5.46
C VAL A 164 -0.65 8.67 4.35
N LEU A 165 -0.68 7.44 3.85
CA LEU A 165 -1.64 7.01 2.82
C LEU A 165 -3.08 7.21 3.28
N SER A 166 -3.37 6.85 4.53
CA SER A 166 -4.65 7.09 5.19
C SER A 166 -5.06 8.56 5.20
N ALA A 167 -4.15 9.47 5.56
CA ALA A 167 -4.41 10.92 5.57
C ALA A 167 -4.56 11.50 4.15
N MET A 168 -3.80 10.97 3.18
CA MET A 168 -3.92 11.37 1.77
C MET A 168 -5.27 10.95 1.18
N ARG A 169 -5.80 9.77 1.53
CA ARG A 169 -7.15 9.34 1.15
C ARG A 169 -8.22 10.29 1.68
N ASP A 170 -8.12 10.70 2.94
CA ASP A 170 -9.04 11.68 3.55
C ASP A 170 -9.01 13.02 2.82
N SER A 171 -7.82 13.43 2.39
CA SER A 171 -7.60 14.66 1.63
C SER A 171 -8.13 14.55 0.21
N GLY A 172 -7.99 13.37 -0.42
CA GLY A 172 -8.49 13.05 -1.77
C GLY A 172 -10.01 13.19 -1.88
N GLY A 173 -10.77 12.74 -0.88
CA GLY A 173 -12.22 12.96 -0.80
C GLY A 173 -12.63 14.42 -0.54
N ASN A 174 -11.70 15.24 -0.04
CA ASN A 174 -11.94 16.63 0.33
C ASN A 174 -11.55 17.63 -0.78
N LEU A 175 -10.80 17.20 -1.80
CA LEU A 175 -10.37 18.05 -2.92
C LEU A 175 -11.53 18.50 -3.83
N GLY A 176 -12.74 17.95 -3.65
CA GLY A 176 -13.96 18.37 -4.36
C GLY A 176 -14.83 19.40 -3.62
N LYS A 177 -14.61 19.67 -2.32
CA LYS A 177 -15.45 20.61 -1.56
C LYS A 177 -14.65 21.38 -0.49
N GLY A 178 -14.21 22.59 -0.84
CA GLY A 178 -14.26 23.72 0.08
C GLY A 178 -13.29 23.78 1.27
N ARG A 179 -12.04 23.28 1.17
CA ARG A 179 -11.09 23.33 2.30
C ARG A 179 -9.82 24.17 2.10
N ARG A 180 -9.80 25.10 1.12
CA ARG A 180 -8.70 26.09 0.98
C ARG A 180 -9.00 27.46 1.61
N LEU A 181 -10.27 27.87 1.75
CA LEU A 181 -10.60 29.21 2.28
C LEU A 181 -10.71 29.24 3.82
N VAL A 182 -11.22 28.16 4.43
CA VAL A 182 -11.51 28.11 5.87
C VAL A 182 -10.23 27.95 6.71
N GLU A 183 -9.23 27.22 6.20
CA GLU A 183 -7.91 27.15 6.86
C GLU A 183 -7.12 28.45 6.71
N PHE A 184 -7.23 29.14 5.58
CA PHE A 184 -6.63 30.46 5.40
C PHE A 184 -7.23 31.50 6.36
N LEU A 185 -8.55 31.48 6.57
CA LEU A 185 -9.21 32.35 7.56
C LEU A 185 -8.88 31.98 9.02
N ARG A 186 -8.62 30.71 9.34
CA ARG A 186 -8.14 30.31 10.68
C ARG A 186 -6.70 30.75 10.95
N VAL A 187 -5.83 30.72 9.94
CA VAL A 187 -4.44 31.18 10.04
C VAL A 187 -4.38 32.71 10.20
N VAL A 188 -5.21 33.46 9.47
CA VAL A 188 -5.28 34.94 9.61
C VAL A 188 -5.88 35.37 10.95
N ARG A 189 -6.84 34.63 11.51
CA ARG A 189 -7.43 34.92 12.84
C ARG A 189 -6.52 34.55 14.00
N ALA A 190 -5.63 33.57 13.84
CA ALA A 190 -4.65 33.20 14.86
C ALA A 190 -3.43 34.13 14.90
N GLY A 191 -3.12 34.82 13.79
CA GLY A 191 -2.02 35.80 13.73
C GLY A 191 -2.36 37.21 14.24
N THR A 192 -3.61 37.48 14.63
CA THR A 192 -4.08 38.83 15.00
C THR A 192 -4.55 38.98 16.45
N LEU A 193 -4.59 37.91 17.24
CA LEU A 193 -4.89 37.98 18.67
C LEU A 193 -3.89 37.12 19.45
N GLY A 194 -2.83 37.77 19.91
CA GLY A 194 -1.85 37.18 20.81
C GLY A 194 -2.45 36.86 22.18
N PHE A 195 -1.86 35.83 22.80
CA PHE A 195 -1.69 35.71 24.25
C PHE A 195 -0.23 35.39 24.50
#